data_AF-A0A9X4HFR7-F1
#
_entry.id   AF-A0A9X4HFR7-F1
#
_cell.length_a   1.000
_cell.length_b   1.000
_cell.length_c   1.000
_cell.angle_alpha   90.00
_cell.angle_beta   90.00
_cell.angle_gamma   90.00
#
_symmetry.space_group_name_H-M   'P 1'
#
loop_
_entity.id
_entity.type
_entity.pdbx_description
1 polymer ?
#
loop_
_entity_poly.entity_id
_entity_poly.type
_entity_poly.pdbx_seq_one_letter_code
_entity_poly.pdbx_strand_id
1 'polypeptide(L)'
;MAPHHLPFYLAPGSGTDTLMVVMGVFLIGIVLWVGTLYWKLHSLPERMAHKSQKLQFELVAVLGLISLFTHMHIFWIAGLLLALIDIPDFGTPLRSIAGSVEKIADATPVSDGGDVLPEAAATPLLQDKPGPAKEKEHSHV
;
A
#
# COMPACT_ATOMS: atom_id res chain seq x y z
N MET A 1 -27.43 -66.20 -10.89
CA MET A 1 -27.74 -65.05 -11.76
C MET A 1 -27.57 -63.80 -10.89
N ALA A 2 -26.47 -63.06 -11.07
CA ALA A 2 -26.20 -61.87 -10.28
C ALA A 2 -27.05 -60.69 -10.79
N PRO A 3 -27.42 -59.71 -9.95
CA PRO A 3 -28.32 -58.62 -10.33
C PRO A 3 -27.78 -57.83 -11.54
N HIS A 4 -28.62 -57.67 -12.58
CA HIS A 4 -28.27 -57.04 -13.86
C HIS A 4 -28.18 -55.49 -13.82
N HIS A 5 -28.18 -54.87 -12.64
CA HIS A 5 -27.86 -53.45 -12.48
C HIS A 5 -27.13 -53.24 -11.15
N LEU A 6 -25.83 -52.96 -11.23
CA LEU A 6 -25.12 -52.35 -10.11
C LEU A 6 -25.29 -50.84 -10.27
N PRO A 7 -25.63 -50.10 -9.20
CA PRO A 7 -25.74 -48.66 -9.28
C PRO A 7 -24.40 -48.03 -9.68
N PHE A 8 -24.46 -46.90 -10.39
CA PHE A 8 -23.32 -46.29 -11.07
C PHE A 8 -22.13 -45.92 -10.16
N TYR A 9 -22.36 -45.81 -8.85
CA TYR A 9 -21.35 -45.47 -7.85
C TYR A 9 -20.60 -46.69 -7.27
N LEU A 10 -20.96 -47.91 -7.66
CA LEU A 10 -20.25 -49.13 -7.26
C LEU A 10 -19.37 -49.65 -8.39
N ALA A 11 -18.13 -50.00 -8.07
CA ALA A 11 -17.20 -50.60 -9.02
C ALA A 11 -17.66 -52.02 -9.42
N PRO A 12 -17.81 -52.32 -10.72
CA PRO A 12 -18.10 -53.66 -11.18
C PRO A 12 -16.85 -54.56 -11.09
N GLY A 13 -16.98 -55.78 -10.59
CA GLY A 13 -15.85 -56.71 -10.41
C GLY A 13 -15.16 -57.22 -11.68
N SER A 14 -15.64 -56.83 -12.86
CA SER A 14 -15.07 -57.19 -14.18
C SER A 14 -14.85 -55.98 -15.11
N GLY A 15 -14.86 -54.75 -14.57
CA GLY A 15 -14.76 -53.53 -15.37
C GLY A 15 -14.03 -52.39 -14.66
N THR A 16 -13.90 -51.27 -15.35
CA THR A 16 -13.23 -50.07 -14.84
C THR A 16 -14.14 -49.33 -13.86
N ASP A 17 -13.63 -49.04 -12.65
CA ASP A 17 -14.31 -48.20 -11.68
C ASP A 17 -14.38 -46.75 -12.18
N THR A 18 -15.57 -46.32 -12.58
CA THR A 18 -15.80 -44.99 -13.13
C THR A 18 -15.57 -43.90 -12.09
N LEU A 19 -15.91 -44.13 -10.81
CA LEU A 19 -15.67 -43.15 -9.76
C LEU A 19 -14.18 -43.00 -9.47
N MET A 20 -13.42 -44.10 -9.47
CA MET A 20 -11.96 -44.05 -9.33
C MET A 20 -11.33 -43.20 -10.44
N VAL A 21 -11.76 -43.38 -11.69
CA VAL A 21 -11.26 -42.60 -12.83
C VAL A 21 -11.62 -41.13 -12.70
N VAL A 22 -12.88 -40.81 -12.40
CA VAL A 22 -13.34 -39.42 -12.20
C VAL A 22 -12.58 -38.75 -11.07
N MET A 23 -12.40 -39.43 -9.94
CA MET A 23 -11.66 -38.91 -8.80
C MET A 23 -10.17 -38.71 -9.14
N GLY A 24 -9.57 -39.60 -9.91
CA GLY A 24 -8.20 -39.47 -10.38
C GLY A 24 -8.02 -38.23 -11.27
N VAL A 25 -8.92 -38.02 -12.23
CA VAL A 25 -8.90 -36.82 -13.09
C VAL A 25 -9.15 -35.55 -12.26
N PHE A 26 -10.09 -35.59 -11.32
CA PHE A 26 -10.38 -34.49 -10.42
C PHE A 26 -9.18 -34.12 -9.54
N LEU A 27 -8.50 -35.12 -8.98
CA LEU A 27 -7.28 -34.92 -8.18
C LEU A 27 -6.18 -34.26 -9.01
N ILE A 28 -5.94 -34.74 -10.24
CA ILE A 28 -4.97 -34.13 -11.16
C ILE A 28 -5.37 -32.67 -11.45
N GLY A 29 -6.65 -32.42 -11.73
CA GLY A 29 -7.17 -31.07 -11.95
C GLY A 29 -6.92 -30.13 -10.75
N ILE A 30 -7.22 -30.58 -9.54
CA ILE A 30 -6.96 -29.80 -8.31
C ILE A 30 -5.48 -29.56 -8.11
N VAL A 31 -4.62 -30.58 -8.28
CA VAL A 31 -3.18 -30.43 -8.08
C VAL A 31 -2.60 -29.41 -9.06
N LEU A 32 -3.00 -29.47 -10.34
CA LEU A 32 -2.58 -28.48 -11.34
C LEU A 32 -3.14 -27.08 -11.02
N TRP A 33 -4.39 -26.98 -10.58
CA TRP A 33 -5.01 -25.71 -10.20
C TRP A 33 -4.34 -25.08 -8.98
N VAL A 34 -4.11 -25.85 -7.91
CA VAL A 34 -3.40 -25.38 -6.70
C VAL A 34 -1.94 -25.08 -7.01
N GLY A 35 -1.27 -25.90 -7.82
CA GLY A 35 0.11 -25.69 -8.24
C GLY A 35 0.30 -24.40 -9.04
N THR A 36 -0.60 -24.12 -9.98
CA THR A 36 -0.58 -22.85 -10.74
C THR A 36 -0.91 -21.66 -9.87
N LEU A 37 -1.86 -21.79 -8.93
CA LEU A 37 -2.16 -20.76 -7.94
C LEU A 37 -0.96 -20.46 -7.04
N TYR A 38 -0.24 -21.51 -6.60
CA TYR A 38 0.98 -21.39 -5.79
C TYR A 38 2.08 -20.61 -6.54
N TRP A 39 2.37 -20.94 -7.80
CA TRP A 39 3.32 -20.17 -8.61
C TRP A 39 2.88 -18.72 -8.80
N LYS A 40 1.57 -18.47 -8.95
CA LYS A 40 1.02 -17.11 -9.07
C LYS A 40 1.10 -16.31 -7.77
N LEU A 41 0.98 -16.96 -6.62
CA LEU A 41 1.15 -16.38 -5.29
C LEU A 41 2.62 -16.15 -4.93
N HIS A 42 3.52 -16.99 -5.43
CA HIS A 42 4.95 -16.83 -5.22
C HIS A 42 5.54 -15.70 -6.09
N SER A 43 4.99 -15.48 -7.29
CA SER A 43 5.33 -14.35 -8.17
C SER A 43 4.56 -13.06 -7.86
N LEU A 44 3.59 -13.09 -6.94
CA LEU A 44 2.86 -11.90 -6.47
C LEU A 44 3.78 -10.88 -5.78
N PRO A 45 4.62 -11.31 -4.81
CA PRO A 45 5.64 -10.47 -4.19
C PRO A 45 6.53 -9.78 -5.24
N GLU A 46 6.94 -10.52 -6.27
CA GLU A 46 7.82 -10.05 -7.34
C GLU A 46 7.15 -8.99 -8.22
N ARG A 47 5.89 -9.20 -8.66
CA ARG A 47 5.22 -8.29 -9.61
C ARG A 47 4.68 -7.00 -8.99
N MET A 48 4.54 -6.92 -7.67
CA MET A 48 4.19 -5.67 -6.98
C MET A 48 5.37 -4.71 -6.83
N ALA A 49 6.58 -5.12 -7.22
CA ALA A 49 7.78 -4.28 -7.29
C ALA A 49 7.61 -3.00 -8.12
N HIS A 50 6.61 -2.94 -9.01
CA HIS A 50 6.44 -1.83 -9.94
C HIS A 50 5.32 -0.83 -9.58
N LYS A 51 4.49 -1.10 -8.54
CA LYS A 51 3.30 -0.26 -8.25
C LYS A 51 3.14 0.28 -6.82
N SER A 52 3.89 -0.19 -5.82
CA SER A 52 3.77 0.31 -4.43
C SER A 52 5.07 0.89 -3.89
N GLN A 53 4.93 1.71 -2.85
CA GLN A 53 5.95 2.35 -2.02
C GLN A 53 7.20 1.49 -1.80
N LYS A 54 8.40 2.04 -2.06
CA LYS A 54 9.72 1.36 -1.96
C LYS A 54 9.87 0.52 -0.68
N LEU A 55 9.34 0.99 0.45
CA LEU A 55 9.46 0.33 1.76
C LEU A 55 8.54 -0.88 1.96
N GLN A 56 7.32 -0.86 1.44
CA GLN A 56 6.39 -1.99 1.57
C GLN A 56 6.91 -3.20 0.79
N PHE A 57 7.49 -2.96 -0.38
CA PHE A 57 8.14 -3.99 -1.19
C PHE A 57 9.34 -4.61 -0.47
N GLU A 58 10.23 -3.77 0.09
CA GLU A 58 11.44 -4.22 0.76
C GLU A 58 11.12 -5.11 1.98
N LEU A 59 10.12 -4.73 2.78
CA LEU A 59 9.64 -5.54 3.91
C LEU A 59 9.03 -6.88 3.46
N VAL A 60 8.16 -6.87 2.45
CA VAL A 60 7.53 -8.09 1.92
C VAL A 60 8.58 -9.04 1.33
N ALA A 61 9.58 -8.51 0.61
CA ALA A 61 10.67 -9.28 0.03
C ALA A 61 11.57 -9.92 1.08
N VAL A 62 11.97 -9.17 2.11
CA VAL A 62 12.78 -9.69 3.23
C VAL A 62 12.01 -10.77 4.00
N LEU A 63 10.71 -10.58 4.24
CA LEU A 63 9.90 -11.58 4.94
C LEU A 63 9.74 -12.88 4.14
N GLY A 64 9.64 -12.78 2.81
CA GLY A 64 9.67 -13.93 1.90
C GLY A 64 11.02 -14.65 1.90
N LEU A 65 12.14 -13.91 1.88
CA LEU A 65 13.49 -14.48 1.96
C LEU A 65 13.72 -15.23 3.29
N ILE A 66 13.29 -14.64 4.41
CA ILE A 66 13.32 -15.28 5.73
C ILE A 66 12.46 -16.55 5.74
N SER A 67 11.26 -16.48 5.16
CA SER A 67 10.39 -17.66 5.07
C SER A 67 11.05 -18.83 4.33
N LEU A 68 11.78 -18.53 3.24
CA LEU A 68 12.46 -19.55 2.45
C LEU A 68 13.68 -20.12 3.19
N PHE A 69 14.46 -19.27 3.84
CA PHE A 69 15.63 -19.67 4.61
C PHE A 69 15.25 -20.53 5.83
N THR A 70 14.21 -20.13 6.56
CA THR A 70 13.76 -20.81 7.78
C THR A 70 12.78 -21.95 7.49
N HIS A 71 12.24 -22.06 6.27
CA HIS A 71 11.14 -22.98 5.91
C HIS A 71 9.85 -22.77 6.74
N MET A 72 9.73 -21.64 7.44
CA MET A 72 8.54 -21.28 8.19
C MET A 72 7.55 -20.55 7.29
N HIS A 73 6.47 -21.23 6.93
CA HIS A 73 5.41 -20.69 6.07
C HIS A 73 4.67 -19.48 6.67
N ILE A 74 4.73 -19.29 8.00
CA ILE A 74 4.07 -18.16 8.66
C ILE A 74 4.61 -16.81 8.19
N PHE A 75 5.91 -16.71 7.89
CA PHE A 75 6.52 -15.50 7.38
C PHE A 75 6.07 -15.20 5.93
N TRP A 76 5.90 -16.23 5.11
CA TRP A 76 5.34 -16.08 3.77
C TRP A 76 3.87 -15.65 3.82
N ILE A 77 3.06 -16.27 4.68
CA ILE A 77 1.65 -15.89 4.88
C ILE A 77 1.56 -14.44 5.37
N ALA A 78 2.37 -14.06 6.37
CA ALA A 78 2.43 -12.69 6.88
C ALA A 78 2.82 -11.68 5.80
N GLY A 79 3.79 -12.01 4.95
CA GLY A 79 4.22 -11.15 3.83
C GLY A 79 3.12 -10.98 2.80
N LEU A 80 2.37 -12.05 2.52
CA LEU A 80 1.21 -12.01 1.62
C LEU A 80 0.07 -11.16 2.20
N LEU A 81 -0.21 -11.31 3.50
CA LEU A 81 -1.20 -10.50 4.21
C LEU A 81 -0.82 -9.02 4.22
N LEU A 82 0.46 -8.73 4.48
CA LEU A 82 1.02 -7.38 4.48
C LEU A 82 0.99 -6.73 3.10
N ALA A 83 1.11 -7.53 2.04
CA ALA A 83 1.00 -7.06 0.67
C ALA A 83 -0.46 -6.84 0.22
N LEU A 84 -1.43 -7.46 0.88
CA LEU A 84 -2.87 -7.22 0.64
C LEU A 84 -3.39 -5.96 1.36
N ILE A 85 -2.75 -5.54 2.44
CA ILE A 85 -3.04 -4.28 3.12
C ILE A 85 -2.19 -3.17 2.49
N ASP A 86 -2.83 -2.10 2.02
CA ASP A 86 -2.11 -0.89 1.60
C ASP A 86 -1.62 -0.13 2.83
N ILE A 87 -0.30 -0.18 3.09
CA ILE A 87 0.31 0.63 4.15
C ILE A 87 0.52 2.05 3.59
N PRO A 88 0.05 3.11 4.26
CA PRO A 88 0.19 4.46 3.76
C PRO A 88 1.67 4.89 3.71
N ASP A 89 1.98 5.78 2.77
CA ASP A 89 3.31 6.37 2.61
C ASP A 89 3.66 7.27 3.80
N PHE A 90 4.48 6.75 4.71
CA PHE A 90 4.99 7.53 5.84
C PHE A 90 6.27 8.32 5.50
N GLY A 91 6.91 8.06 4.36
CA GLY A 91 8.15 8.73 3.95
C GLY A 91 7.90 10.14 3.42
N THR A 92 6.85 10.32 2.61
CA THR A 92 6.48 11.64 2.05
C THR A 92 6.19 12.69 3.14
N PRO A 93 5.39 12.39 4.20
CA PRO A 93 5.22 13.29 5.33
C PRO A 93 6.51 13.59 6.08
N LEU A 94 7.35 12.59 6.35
CA LEU A 94 8.65 12.77 7.03
C LEU A 94 9.60 13.68 6.24
N ARG A 95 9.65 13.54 4.92
CA ARG A 95 10.44 14.41 4.03
C ARG A 95 9.92 15.84 4.03
N SER A 96 8.60 16.01 4.06
CA SER A 96 7.95 17.32 4.18
C SER A 96 8.29 18.02 5.48
N ILE A 97 8.32 17.29 6.61
CA ILE A 97 8.69 17.84 7.92
C ILE A 97 10.17 18.25 7.92
N ALA A 98 11.07 17.41 7.39
CA ALA A 98 12.49 17.73 7.29
C ALA A 98 12.74 19.01 6.47
N GLY A 99 12.09 19.15 5.30
CA GLY A 99 12.21 20.35 4.48
C GLY A 99 11.57 21.60 5.10
N SER A 100 10.50 21.42 5.89
CA SER A 100 9.90 22.53 6.64
C SER A 100 10.81 23.00 7.79
N VAL A 101 11.48 22.08 8.47
CA VAL A 101 12.48 22.38 9.51
C VAL A 101 13.70 23.08 8.91
N GLU A 102 14.22 22.59 7.78
CA GLU A 102 15.32 23.23 7.05
C GLU A 102 14.97 24.68 6.68
N LYS A 103 13.75 24.91 6.18
CA LYS A 103 13.27 26.27 5.87
C LYS A 103 13.13 27.16 7.11
N ILE A 104 12.75 26.62 8.27
CA ILE A 104 12.69 27.37 9.54
C ILE A 104 14.10 27.69 10.06
N ALA A 105 15.04 26.75 9.90
CA ALA A 105 16.44 26.94 10.26
C ALA A 105 17.11 28.01 9.40
N ASP A 106 16.88 28.00 8.08
CA ASP A 106 17.36 29.04 7.15
C ASP A 106 16.64 30.38 7.33
N ALA A 107 15.37 30.37 7.75
CA ALA A 107 14.61 31.59 8.03
C ALA A 107 14.94 32.22 9.39
N THR A 108 15.87 31.65 10.15
CA THR A 108 16.43 32.31 11.34
C THR A 108 17.60 33.18 10.86
N PRO A 109 17.44 34.49 10.63
CA PRO A 109 18.58 35.34 10.36
C PRO A 109 19.48 35.26 11.58
N VAL A 110 20.75 34.95 11.34
CA VAL A 110 21.81 35.30 12.28
C VAL A 110 21.65 36.80 12.51
N SER A 111 21.08 37.15 13.67
CA SER A 111 21.14 38.52 14.21
C SER A 111 22.60 38.74 14.60
N ASP A 112 23.45 38.91 13.59
CA ASP A 112 24.69 39.64 13.74
C ASP A 112 24.34 41.10 13.49
N GLY A 113 24.18 41.82 14.58
CA GLY A 113 23.68 43.18 14.61
C GLY A 113 23.70 43.67 16.04
N GLY A 114 24.90 43.72 16.61
CA GLY A 114 25.15 44.51 17.81
C GLY A 114 24.72 45.96 17.59
N ASP A 115 24.07 46.50 18.62
CA ASP A 115 23.97 47.92 19.03
C ASP A 115 23.60 48.93 17.92
N VAL A 116 22.55 49.75 18.01
CA VAL A 116 22.21 50.67 19.10
C VAL A 116 20.77 51.17 18.90
N LEU A 117 19.99 51.27 19.99
CA LEU A 117 18.95 52.30 20.09
C LEU A 117 19.65 53.61 20.48
N PRO A 118 19.26 54.77 19.92
CA PRO A 118 18.46 55.66 20.77
C PRO A 118 17.36 56.46 20.05
N GLU A 119 16.22 56.51 20.71
CA GLU A 119 15.39 57.68 21.05
C GLU A 119 15.31 58.93 20.13
N ALA A 120 14.05 59.27 19.81
CA ALA A 120 13.44 60.60 19.70
C ALA A 120 13.61 61.50 18.45
N ALA A 121 12.41 61.84 17.94
CA ALA A 121 11.98 63.13 17.37
C ALA A 121 12.40 63.49 15.94
N ALA A 122 11.45 63.32 15.00
CA ALA A 122 10.83 64.45 14.27
C ALA A 122 9.79 63.94 13.26
N THR A 123 8.51 64.23 13.52
CA THR A 123 7.47 64.33 12.47
C THR A 123 7.71 65.64 11.70
N PRO A 124 7.36 65.73 10.42
CA PRO A 124 6.05 66.29 10.14
C PRO A 124 5.28 65.61 8.98
N LEU A 125 4.03 65.27 9.29
CA LEU A 125 2.81 65.61 8.55
C LEU A 125 2.86 65.51 7.01
N LEU A 126 2.21 64.48 6.46
CA LEU A 126 1.17 64.67 5.45
C LEU A 126 -0.01 63.72 5.75
N GLN A 127 -1.09 64.32 6.24
CA GLN A 127 -2.42 63.75 6.19
C GLN A 127 -2.95 63.92 4.77
N ASP A 128 -3.51 62.87 4.17
CA ASP A 128 -4.79 62.99 3.46
C ASP A 128 -5.56 61.65 3.48
N LYS A 129 -6.25 61.43 4.60
CA LYS A 129 -7.70 61.15 4.77
C LYS A 129 -8.51 60.28 3.75
N PRO A 130 -9.74 59.80 4.12
CA PRO A 130 -10.03 58.37 4.17
C PRO A 130 -11.39 57.92 3.55
N GLY A 131 -11.52 56.62 3.23
CA GLY A 131 -12.79 55.87 3.16
C GLY A 131 -13.85 56.33 2.13
N PRO A 132 -15.04 55.67 2.02
CA PRO A 132 -15.60 54.64 2.90
C PRO A 132 -16.16 53.38 2.20
N ALA A 133 -16.53 52.39 3.02
CA ALA A 133 -17.44 51.32 2.67
C ALA A 133 -18.91 51.81 2.64
N LYS A 134 -19.69 51.35 1.64
CA LYS A 134 -21.15 51.12 1.66
C LYS A 134 -21.51 50.25 0.44
N GLU A 135 -22.09 49.05 0.60
CA GLU A 135 -23.51 48.74 0.86
C GLU A 135 -24.38 48.72 -0.43
N LYS A 136 -25.14 47.61 -0.60
CA LYS A 136 -26.34 47.38 -1.46
C LYS A 136 -26.09 47.03 -2.94
N GLU A 137 -26.44 45.84 -3.43
CA GLU A 137 -27.78 45.26 -3.72
C GLU A 137 -28.18 45.45 -5.21
N HIS A 138 -28.54 44.32 -5.84
CA HIS A 138 -29.48 44.13 -6.95
C HIS A 138 -29.22 44.59 -8.40
N SER A 139 -29.45 43.59 -9.28
CA SER A 139 -30.08 43.62 -10.61
C SER A 139 -29.16 43.80 -11.83
N HIS A 140 -29.10 42.81 -12.74
CA HIS A 140 -30.09 42.58 -13.81
C HIS A 140 -29.53 41.60 -14.87
N VAL A 141 -30.11 40.39 -15.00
CA VAL A 141 -30.52 39.72 -16.25
C VAL A 141 -31.64 38.73 -15.90
#